data_AF-A0A524FPN2-F1
#
_entry.id   AF-A0A524FPN2-F1
#
_cell.length_a   1.000
_cell.length_b   1.000
_cell.length_c   1.000
_cell.angle_alpha   90.00
_cell.angle_beta   90.00
_cell.angle_gamma   90.00
#
_symmetry.space_group_name_H-M   'P 1'
#
loop_
_entity.id
_entity.type
_entity.pdbx_description
1 polymer ?
#
loop_
_entity_poly.entity_id
_entity_poly.type
_entity_poly.pdbx_seq_one_letter_code
_entity_poly.pdbx_strand_id
1 'polypeptide(L)' 'MVQKSDTKQYWFNQEDLLRPIDWKYLESLPKSVQDAFELYMRGNISFGKASEIAHLSYREMDLIRAKARIPMHV' A
#
# COMPACT_ATOMS: atom_id res chain seq x y z
N MET A 1 -31.78 7.78 5.99
CA MET A 1 -30.76 8.40 5.14
C MET A 1 -29.45 7.69 5.38
N VAL A 2 -29.07 6.76 4.50
CA VAL A 2 -27.74 6.15 4.52
C VAL A 2 -26.75 7.26 4.17
N GLN A 3 -25.88 7.61 5.11
CA GLN A 3 -24.76 8.51 4.83
C GLN A 3 -24.02 7.92 3.62
N LYS A 4 -24.02 8.65 2.50
CA LYS A 4 -23.10 8.37 1.40
C LYS A 4 -21.72 8.54 2.01
N SER A 5 -21.01 7.44 2.21
CA SER A 5 -19.60 7.46 2.53
C SER A 5 -18.94 8.28 1.41
N ASP A 6 -18.56 9.52 1.72
CA ASP A 6 -17.76 10.35 0.84
C ASP A 6 -16.61 9.48 0.35
N THR A 7 -16.62 9.08 -0.92
CA THR A 7 -15.64 8.19 -1.54
C THR A 7 -14.31 8.91 -1.75
N LYS A 8 -13.83 9.58 -0.71
CA LYS A 8 -12.43 9.97 -0.48
C LYS A 8 -11.98 8.99 0.59
N GLN A 9 -11.13 8.01 0.36
CA GLN A 9 -9.70 8.21 0.13
C GLN A 9 -9.18 6.80 -0.08
N TYR A 10 -9.14 6.33 -1.32
CA TYR A 10 -8.16 5.31 -1.65
C TYR A 10 -7.19 5.99 -2.59
N TRP A 11 -5.90 5.98 -2.24
CA TRP A 11 -4.85 6.54 -3.09
C TRP A 11 -4.73 5.73 -4.39
N PHE A 12 -5.33 4.53 -4.43
CA PHE A 12 -5.52 3.70 -5.61
C PHE A 12 -6.99 3.38 -5.81
N ASN A 13 -7.46 3.36 -7.05
CA ASN A 13 -8.79 2.82 -7.34
C ASN A 13 -8.78 1.30 -7.16
N GLN A 14 -9.95 0.67 -7.00
CA GLN A 14 -10.03 -0.80 -6.95
C GLN A 14 -9.35 -1.44 -8.17
N GLU A 15 -9.47 -0.84 -9.36
CA GLU A 15 -8.83 -1.30 -10.60
C GLU A 15 -7.29 -1.28 -10.53
N ASP A 16 -6.69 -0.33 -9.82
CA ASP A 16 -5.25 -0.26 -9.61
C ASP A 16 -4.76 -1.36 -8.66
N LEU A 17 -5.61 -1.75 -7.70
CA LEU A 17 -5.38 -2.86 -6.79
C LEU A 17 -5.70 -4.24 -7.42
N LEU A 18 -6.38 -4.25 -8.57
CA LEU A 18 -6.65 -5.43 -9.40
C LEU A 18 -5.56 -5.68 -10.46
N ARG A 19 -4.57 -4.78 -10.60
CA ARG A 19 -3.30 -5.11 -11.28
C ARG A 19 -2.67 -6.33 -10.58
N PRO A 20 -1.77 -7.11 -11.22
CA PRO A 20 -1.26 -8.34 -10.64
C PRO A 20 -0.28 -8.06 -9.49
N ILE A 21 -0.77 -7.49 -8.38
CA ILE A 21 -0.11 -7.43 -7.09
C ILE A 21 0.18 -8.87 -6.70
N ASP A 22 1.44 -9.12 -6.34
CA ASP A 22 1.85 -10.41 -5.84
C ASP A 22 1.48 -10.50 -4.35
N TRP A 23 0.20 -10.78 -4.10
CA TRP A 23 -0.35 -10.91 -2.74
C TRP A 23 0.36 -12.00 -1.95
N LYS A 24 0.77 -13.09 -2.60
CA LYS A 24 1.53 -14.17 -1.95
C LYS A 24 2.89 -13.68 -1.46
N TYR A 25 3.59 -12.87 -2.27
CA TYR A 25 4.83 -12.25 -1.80
C TYR A 25 4.56 -11.27 -0.66
N LEU A 26 3.53 -10.43 -0.76
CA LEU A 26 3.19 -9.48 0.31
C LEU A 26 2.89 -10.20 1.64
N GLU A 27 2.09 -11.26 1.62
CA GLU A 27 1.75 -12.09 2.79
C GLU A 27 2.96 -12.81 3.40
N SER A 28 4.04 -13.01 2.63
CA SER A 28 5.28 -13.62 3.13
C SER A 28 6.18 -12.67 3.93
N LEU A 29 5.89 -11.36 3.87
CA LEU A 29 6.70 -10.32 4.53
C LEU A 29 6.34 -10.17 6.02
N PRO A 30 7.17 -9.48 6.82
CA PRO A 30 6.81 -9.17 8.20
C PRO A 30 5.50 -8.39 8.30
N LYS A 31 4.74 -8.64 9.37
CA LYS A 31 3.41 -8.05 9.57
C LYS A 31 3.42 -6.51 9.51
N SER A 32 4.45 -5.87 10.06
CA SER A 32 4.63 -4.41 9.99
C SER A 32 4.73 -3.88 8.56
N VAL A 33 5.37 -4.63 7.65
CA VAL A 33 5.51 -4.27 6.24
C VAL A 33 4.17 -4.44 5.52
N GLN A 34 3.46 -5.53 5.79
CA GLN A 34 2.11 -5.77 5.25
C GLN A 34 1.15 -4.65 5.63
N ASP A 35 1.08 -4.32 6.92
CA ASP A 35 0.18 -3.30 7.45
C ASP A 35 0.53 -1.91 6.90
N ALA A 36 1.82 -1.59 6.76
CA ALA A 36 2.27 -0.34 6.16
C ALA A 36 1.84 -0.23 4.68
N PHE A 37 1.98 -1.31 3.90
CA PHE A 37 1.51 -1.34 2.52
C PHE A 37 -0.01 -1.28 2.42
N GLU A 38 -0.74 -1.94 3.31
CA GLU A 38 -2.20 -1.84 3.33
C GLU A 38 -2.65 -0.41 3.59
N LEU A 39 -2.08 0.28 4.58
CA LEU A 39 -2.39 1.69 4.85
C LEU A 39 -2.04 2.60 3.67
N TYR A 40 -0.90 2.36 3.01
CA TYR A 40 -0.49 3.08 1.81
C TYR A 40 -1.44 2.84 0.63
N MET A 41 -1.75 1.58 0.33
CA MET A 41 -2.66 1.19 -0.76
C MET A 41 -4.07 1.71 -0.51
N ARG A 42 -4.46 1.78 0.77
CA ARG A 42 -5.72 2.40 1.18
C ARG A 42 -5.65 3.93 1.16
N GLY A 43 -4.51 4.55 0.89
CA GLY A 43 -4.37 6.00 0.89
C GLY A 43 -4.49 6.69 2.24
N ASN A 44 -4.41 5.93 3.33
CA ASN A 44 -4.43 6.48 4.68
C ASN A 44 -3.14 7.23 5.01
N ILE A 45 -2.01 6.85 4.38
CA ILE A 45 -0.69 7.41 4.64
C ILE A 45 0.12 7.56 3.34
N SER A 46 1.10 8.46 3.35
CA SER A 46 2.09 8.57 2.27
C SER A 46 3.05 7.38 2.25
N PHE A 47 3.70 7.16 1.10
CA PHE A 47 4.71 6.10 0.97
C PHE A 47 5.90 6.28 1.93
N GLY A 48 6.34 7.53 2.13
CA GLY A 48 7.37 7.85 3.12
C GLY A 48 6.94 7.46 4.54
N LYS A 49 5.70 7.78 4.92
CA LYS A 49 5.18 7.39 6.23
C LYS A 49 5.04 5.88 6.39
N ALA A 50 4.70 5.17 5.31
CA ALA A 50 4.67 3.73 5.30
C ALA A 50 6.07 3.13 5.55
N SER A 51 7.13 3.74 5.01
CA SER A 51 8.52 3.27 5.22
C SER A 51 8.97 3.43 6.68
N GLU A 52 8.57 4.53 7.33
CA GLU A 52 8.81 4.74 8.76
C GLU A 52 8.12 3.67 9.62
N ILE A 53 6.85 3.35 9.36
CA ILE A 53 6.08 2.33 10.10
C ILE A 53 6.67 0.94 9.88
N ALA A 54 7.12 0.65 8.66
CA ALA A 54 7.76 -0.61 8.32
C ALA A 54 9.17 -0.74 8.93
N HIS A 55 9.72 0.32 9.53
CA HIS A 55 11.13 0.40 9.98
C HIS A 55 12.13 0.06 8.87
N LEU A 56 11.83 0.49 7.65
CA LEU A 56 12.66 0.30 6.46
C LEU A 56 13.07 1.66 5.89
N SER A 57 14.22 1.72 5.21
CA SER A 57 14.51 2.88 4.38
C SER A 57 13.49 2.99 3.23
N TYR A 58 13.29 4.22 2.75
CA TYR A 58 12.44 4.47 1.57
C TYR A 58 12.81 3.56 0.39
N ARG A 59 14.12 3.34 0.18
CA ARG A 59 14.64 2.51 -0.91
C ARG A 59 14.33 1.03 -0.72
N GLU A 60 14.49 0.50 0.49
CA GLU A 60 14.14 -0.90 0.79
C GLU A 60 12.65 -1.14 0.62
N MET A 61 11.82 -0.20 1.09
CA MET A 61 10.39 -0.29 0.89
C MET A 61 10.02 -0.22 -0.60
N ASP A 62 10.66 0.64 -1.39
CA ASP A 62 10.41 0.72 -2.83
C ASP A 62 10.81 -0.56 -3.58
N LEU A 63 11.90 -1.22 -3.18
CA LEU A 63 12.28 -2.52 -3.73
C LEU A 63 11.21 -3.58 -3.44
N ILE A 64 10.69 -3.61 -2.22
CA ILE A 64 9.60 -4.52 -1.84
C ILE A 64 8.33 -4.19 -2.62
N ARG A 65 7.96 -2.90 -2.73
CA ARG A 65 6.81 -2.42 -3.51
C ARG A 65 6.91 -2.89 -4.95
N ALA A 66 8.06 -2.69 -5.59
CA ALA A 66 8.30 -3.08 -6.98
C ALA A 66 8.20 -4.59 -7.17
N LYS A 67 8.77 -5.38 -6.24
CA LYS A 67 8.69 -6.84 -6.27
C LYS A 67 7.27 -7.37 -6.04
N ALA A 68 6.53 -6.74 -5.13
CA ALA A 68 5.12 -7.01 -4.87
C ALA A 68 4.20 -6.46 -5.98
N ARG A 69 4.75 -5.74 -6.97
CA ARG A 69 4.00 -5.08 -8.05
C ARG A 69 2.93 -4.12 -7.55
N ILE A 70 3.16 -3.53 -6.37
CA ILE A 70 2.29 -2.52 -5.79
C ILE A 70 2.46 -1.24 -6.62
N PRO A 71 1.37 -0.63 -7.11
CA PRO A 71 1.44 0.58 -7.90
C PRO A 71 2.04 1.73 -7.09
N MET A 72 2.62 2.69 -7.80
CA MET A 72 3.11 3.93 -7.21
C MET A 72 2.30 5.06 -7.83
N HIS A 73 1.70 5.88 -6.98
CA HIS A 73 1.03 7.09 -7.45
C HIS A 73 2.06 8.23 -7.38
N VAL A 74 2.31 8.82 -8.55
CA VAL A 74 3.17 10.00 -8.76
C VAL A 74 2.35 11.26 -8.54
#